data_AF-A0A2V5N711-F1
#
_entry.id   AF-A0A2V5N711-F1
#
_cell.length_a   1.000
_cell.length_b   1.000
_cell.length_c   1.000
_cell.angle_alpha   90.00
_cell.angle_beta   90.00
_cell.angle_gamma   90.00
#
_symmetry.space_group_name_H-M   'P 1'
#
loop_
_entity.id
_entity.type
_entity.pdbx_description
1 polymer ?
#
loop_
_entity_poly.entity_id
_entity_poly.type
_entity_poly.pdbx_seq_one_letter_code
_entity_poly.pdbx_strand_id
1 'polypeptide(L)'
;MLRILILITLVTVGELAAEQIPLSSAKNWEVRGAAGKITWVELHNIDPSDSAVIHVEVLSRKKTDDPSEVKHLQAHVAITVEALQRSVVRPLRDKRGVYPESFDYGYKHWKEEDAAGKRVVCTTRE
;
A
#
# COMPACT_ATOMS: atom_id res chain seq x y z
N MET A 1 44.12 -1.88 -53.06
CA MET A 1 43.96 -1.18 -51.77
C MET A 1 42.50 -1.28 -51.36
N LEU A 2 42.17 -2.11 -50.36
CA LEU A 2 40.80 -2.39 -49.93
C LEU A 2 40.50 -1.58 -48.67
N ARG A 3 39.59 -0.59 -48.76
CA ARG A 3 39.14 0.22 -47.62
C ARG A 3 37.99 -0.52 -46.93
N ILE A 4 38.23 -1.04 -45.73
CA ILE A 4 37.21 -1.61 -44.86
C ILE A 4 36.51 -0.45 -44.13
N LEU A 5 35.24 -0.21 -44.45
CA LEU A 5 34.38 0.72 -43.73
C LEU A 5 33.83 -0.02 -42.49
N ILE A 6 34.34 0.30 -41.31
CA ILE A 6 33.79 -0.21 -40.04
C ILE A 6 32.58 0.64 -39.69
N LEU A 7 31.39 0.08 -39.85
CA LEU A 7 30.13 0.71 -39.44
C LEU A 7 29.96 0.47 -37.93
N ILE A 8 30.19 1.52 -37.13
CA ILE A 8 29.93 1.49 -35.68
C ILE A 8 28.43 1.73 -35.49
N THR A 9 27.67 0.69 -35.20
CA THR A 9 26.27 0.80 -34.77
C THR A 9 26.24 1.24 -33.31
N LEU A 10 25.82 2.48 -33.08
CA LEU A 10 25.57 3.05 -31.77
C LEU A 10 24.24 2.45 -31.22
N VAL A 11 24.33 1.52 -30.28
CA VAL A 11 23.15 1.00 -29.56
C VAL A 11 22.82 2.00 -28.46
N THR A 12 21.78 2.82 -28.68
CA THR A 12 21.20 3.65 -27.62
C THR A 12 20.41 2.73 -26.69
N VAL A 13 20.94 2.44 -25.51
CA VAL A 13 20.18 1.81 -24.43
C VAL A 13 19.21 2.87 -23.92
N GLY A 14 17.96 2.83 -24.38
CA GLY A 14 16.88 3.62 -23.80
C GLY A 14 16.56 3.05 -22.43
N GLU A 15 16.91 3.77 -21.36
CA GLU A 15 16.34 3.53 -20.04
C GLU A 15 14.84 3.79 -20.14
N LEU A 16 14.06 2.70 -20.24
CA LEU A 16 12.63 2.73 -19.99
C LEU A 16 12.45 3.15 -18.53
N ALA A 17 12.24 4.45 -18.29
CA ALA A 17 11.72 4.93 -17.03
C ALA A 17 10.38 4.22 -16.80
N ALA A 18 10.35 3.28 -15.87
CA ALA A 18 9.12 2.63 -15.47
C ALA A 18 8.14 3.73 -15.04
N GLU A 19 6.93 3.71 -15.60
CA GLU A 19 5.89 4.67 -15.26
C GLU A 19 5.62 4.59 -13.74
N GLN A 20 6.01 5.63 -13.02
CA GLN A 20 5.87 5.69 -11.57
C GLN A 20 4.39 5.84 -11.25
N ILE A 21 3.79 4.83 -10.63
CA ILE A 21 2.38 4.90 -10.19
C ILE A 21 2.25 6.09 -9.20
N PRO A 22 1.32 7.03 -9.42
CA PRO A 22 1.14 8.16 -8.52
C PRO A 22 0.80 7.70 -7.10
N LEU A 23 1.47 8.23 -6.07
CA LEU A 23 1.21 7.86 -4.67
C LEU A 23 -0.25 8.08 -4.25
N SER A 24 -0.91 9.06 -4.85
CA SER A 24 -2.34 9.36 -4.65
C SER A 24 -3.28 8.28 -5.17
N SER A 25 -2.81 7.30 -5.95
CA SER A 25 -3.65 6.24 -6.51
C SER A 25 -4.09 5.21 -5.46
N ALA A 26 -3.47 5.19 -4.28
CA ALA A 26 -3.80 4.25 -3.21
C ALA A 26 -3.52 4.85 -1.82
N LYS A 27 -4.37 4.53 -0.85
CA LYS A 27 -4.15 4.90 0.55
C LYS A 27 -3.05 4.06 1.21
N ASN A 28 -2.94 2.79 0.82
CA ASN A 28 -2.03 1.82 1.43
C ASN A 28 -1.00 1.32 0.42
N TRP A 29 0.28 1.37 0.79
CA TRP A 29 1.41 0.99 -0.07
C TRP A 29 2.30 -0.02 0.61
N GLU A 30 2.58 -1.15 -0.05
CA GLU A 30 3.54 -2.12 0.47
C GLU A 30 4.95 -1.54 0.47
N VAL A 31 5.68 -1.79 1.56
CA VAL A 31 7.10 -1.50 1.70
C VAL A 31 7.85 -2.79 2.02
N ARG A 32 9.18 -2.76 1.89
CA ARG A 32 10.00 -3.90 2.30
C ARG A 32 9.85 -4.13 3.81
N GLY A 33 9.48 -5.34 4.18
CA GLY A 33 9.38 -5.80 5.56
C GLY A 33 10.20 -7.07 5.80
N ALA A 34 10.22 -7.54 7.04
CA ALA A 34 10.86 -8.81 7.39
C ALA A 34 10.20 -10.01 6.69
N ALA A 35 10.96 -11.07 6.47
CA ALA A 35 10.44 -12.32 5.89
C ALA A 35 9.23 -12.84 6.68
N GLY A 36 8.22 -13.35 5.97
CA GLY A 36 6.98 -13.84 6.58
C GLY A 36 5.99 -12.75 7.02
N LYS A 37 6.34 -11.46 6.89
CA LYS A 37 5.44 -10.34 7.20
C LYS A 37 4.96 -9.62 5.94
N ILE A 38 3.81 -8.96 6.07
CA ILE A 38 3.36 -7.89 5.19
C ILE A 38 3.62 -6.60 5.96
N THR A 39 4.31 -5.65 5.34
CA THR A 39 4.55 -4.32 5.93
C THR A 39 4.12 -3.28 4.90
N TRP A 40 3.35 -2.30 5.35
CA TRP A 40 2.83 -1.26 4.49
C TRP A 40 2.82 0.08 5.20
N VAL A 41 2.70 1.11 4.38
CA VAL A 41 2.51 2.49 4.81
C VAL A 41 1.07 2.87 4.50
N GLU A 42 0.37 3.42 5.50
CA GLU A 42 -0.92 4.09 5.32
C GLU A 42 -0.68 5.60 5.15
N LEU A 43 -1.15 6.17 4.04
CA LEU A 43 -1.08 7.61 3.80
C LEU A 43 -2.24 8.31 4.51
N HIS A 44 -1.94 9.27 5.37
CA HIS A 44 -2.96 10.08 6.05
C HIS A 44 -3.22 11.39 5.29
N ASN A 45 -2.23 12.29 5.23
CA ASN A 45 -2.38 13.63 4.63
C ASN A 45 -1.05 14.21 4.16
N ILE A 46 -1.11 15.14 3.20
CA ILE A 46 0.00 16.07 2.89
C ILE A 46 0.05 17.10 4.02
N ASP A 47 1.25 17.46 4.48
CA ASP A 47 1.41 18.49 5.51
C ASP A 47 0.91 19.85 4.98
N PRO A 48 -0.02 20.53 5.68
CA PRO A 48 -0.58 21.81 5.22
C PRO A 48 0.44 22.95 5.23
N SER A 49 1.52 22.82 5.98
CA SER A 49 2.63 23.77 6.06
C SER A 49 3.80 23.44 5.14
N ASP A 50 3.91 22.17 4.69
CA ASP A 50 4.94 21.71 3.76
C ASP A 50 4.43 20.62 2.81
N SER A 51 4.07 21.02 1.59
CA SER A 51 3.59 20.09 0.56
C SER A 51 4.60 19.01 0.13
N ALA A 52 5.88 19.15 0.48
CA ALA A 52 6.89 18.14 0.18
C ALA A 52 6.83 16.94 1.14
N VAL A 53 6.04 17.03 2.21
CA VAL A 53 5.95 16.05 3.28
C VAL A 53 4.54 15.45 3.37
N ILE A 54 4.49 14.15 3.64
CA ILE A 54 3.26 13.38 3.86
C ILE A 54 3.35 12.76 5.25
N HIS A 55 2.26 12.87 6.01
CA HIS A 55 2.07 12.17 7.28
C HIS A 55 1.55 10.77 7.00
N VAL A 56 2.27 9.78 7.54
CA VAL A 56 2.00 8.37 7.29
C VAL A 56 2.08 7.55 8.59
N GLU A 57 1.51 6.36 8.54
CA GLU A 57 1.67 5.33 9.56
C GLU A 57 2.34 4.10 8.95
N VAL A 58 3.25 3.45 9.67
CA VAL A 58 3.90 2.21 9.25
C VAL A 58 3.33 1.03 10.02
N LEU A 59 2.76 0.08 9.28
CA LEU A 59 2.00 -1.03 9.81
C LEU A 59 2.60 -2.36 9.36
N SER A 60 2.45 -3.40 10.17
CA SER A 60 2.96 -4.73 9.86
C SER A 60 2.11 -5.83 10.47
N ARG A 61 2.09 -6.99 9.82
CA ARG A 61 1.35 -8.17 10.24
C ARG A 61 2.05 -9.42 9.73
N LYS A 62 1.98 -10.56 10.41
CA LYS A 62 2.44 -11.82 9.78
C LYS A 62 1.44 -12.23 8.70
N LYS A 63 1.91 -12.87 7.64
CA LYS A 63 1.05 -13.33 6.53
C LYS A 63 -0.04 -14.32 6.97
N THR A 64 0.23 -15.04 8.04
CA THR A 64 -0.63 -16.09 8.61
C THR A 64 -1.56 -15.61 9.72
N ASP A 65 -1.30 -14.42 10.27
CA ASP A 65 -2.07 -13.88 11.39
C ASP A 65 -3.49 -13.51 10.92
N ASP A 66 -4.39 -13.20 11.84
CA ASP A 66 -5.71 -12.64 11.50
C ASP A 66 -5.55 -11.20 10.97
N PRO A 67 -6.39 -10.69 10.04
CA PRO A 67 -6.32 -9.31 9.58
C PRO A 67 -6.41 -8.25 10.68
N SER A 68 -7.01 -8.56 11.83
CA SER A 68 -7.09 -7.66 12.99
C SER A 68 -5.79 -7.55 13.80
N GLU A 69 -4.84 -8.47 13.64
CA GLU A 69 -3.57 -8.50 14.38
C GLU A 69 -2.51 -7.56 13.78
N VAL A 70 -2.93 -6.35 13.43
CA VAL A 70 -2.04 -5.31 12.88
C VAL A 70 -1.16 -4.75 13.99
N LYS A 71 0.14 -4.62 13.70
CA LYS A 71 1.10 -3.92 14.55
C LYS A 71 1.43 -2.56 13.96
N HIS A 72 1.32 -1.53 14.78
CA HIS A 72 1.73 -0.16 14.47
C HIS A 72 3.23 -0.06 14.76
N LEU A 73 4.06 -0.26 13.73
CA LEU A 73 5.53 -0.19 13.88
C LEU A 73 5.96 1.26 14.12
N GLN A 74 5.30 2.20 13.45
CA GLN A 74 5.45 3.62 13.69
C GLN A 74 4.09 4.27 13.51
N ALA A 75 3.46 4.67 14.63
CA ALA A 75 2.09 5.19 14.63
C ALA A 75 1.92 6.51 13.87
N HIS A 76 3.01 7.29 13.75
CA HIS A 76 3.01 8.54 13.01
C HIS A 76 4.43 8.91 12.58
N VAL A 77 4.61 9.22 11.30
CA VAL A 77 5.88 9.75 10.77
C VAL A 77 5.60 10.68 9.60
N ALA A 78 6.29 11.80 9.59
CA ALA A 78 6.36 12.71 8.46
C ALA A 78 7.48 12.23 7.52
N ILE A 79 7.17 12.01 6.25
CA ILE A 79 8.12 11.52 5.24
C ILE A 79 8.05 12.39 3.98
N THR A 80 9.18 12.67 3.35
CA THR A 80 9.17 13.39 2.07
C THR A 80 8.57 12.51 0.97
N VAL A 81 7.93 13.15 -0.02
CA VAL A 81 7.37 12.44 -1.20
C VAL A 81 8.43 11.56 -1.88
N GLU A 82 9.63 12.09 -2.05
CA GLU A 82 10.75 11.39 -2.71
C GLU A 82 11.21 10.16 -1.90
N ALA A 83 11.32 10.28 -0.58
CA ALA A 83 11.70 9.16 0.28
C ALA A 83 10.61 8.07 0.29
N LEU A 84 9.34 8.46 0.28
CA LEU A 84 8.22 7.53 0.17
C LEU A 84 8.24 6.80 -1.18
N GLN A 85 8.45 7.50 -2.29
CA GLN A 85 8.55 6.90 -3.64
C GLN A 85 9.64 5.84 -3.74
N ARG A 86 10.80 6.04 -3.09
CA ARG A 86 11.88 5.03 -3.04
C ARG A 86 11.58 3.84 -2.13
N SER A 87 10.67 4.01 -1.18
CA SER A 87 10.36 3.01 -0.15
C SER A 87 9.23 2.06 -0.57
N VAL A 88 8.26 2.57 -1.34
CA VAL A 88 7.10 1.79 -1.78
C VAL A 88 7.46 0.82 -2.89
N VAL A 89 6.87 -0.37 -2.82
CA VAL A 89 7.07 -1.44 -3.80
C VAL A 89 5.92 -1.49 -4.79
N ARG A 90 4.68 -1.37 -4.29
CA ARG A 90 3.44 -1.44 -5.07
C ARG A 90 2.26 -1.00 -4.19
N PRO A 91 1.11 -0.64 -4.79
CA PRO A 91 -0.14 -0.52 -4.02
C PRO A 91 -0.42 -1.83 -3.27
N LEU A 92 -0.86 -1.74 -2.02
CA LEU A 92 -1.22 -2.90 -1.22
C LEU A 92 -2.39 -3.62 -1.90
N ARG A 93 -2.10 -4.78 -2.51
CA ARG A 93 -3.07 -5.50 -3.36
C ARG A 93 -4.08 -6.31 -2.55
N ASP A 94 -3.83 -6.47 -1.26
CA ASP A 94 -4.63 -7.30 -0.38
C ASP A 94 -5.55 -6.45 0.48
N LYS A 95 -6.85 -6.78 0.50
CA LYS A 95 -7.81 -6.38 1.54
C LYS A 95 -7.42 -6.91 2.95
N ARG A 96 -6.16 -7.33 3.15
CA ARG A 96 -5.62 -8.05 4.31
C ARG A 96 -4.63 -7.21 5.14
N GLY A 97 -4.36 -5.96 4.77
CA GLY A 97 -3.58 -5.01 5.58
C GLY A 97 -4.42 -3.91 6.20
N VAL A 98 -5.74 -4.03 6.14
CA VAL A 98 -6.63 -3.12 6.87
C VAL A 98 -7.81 -3.97 7.26
N TYR A 99 -8.28 -3.84 8.50
CA TYR A 99 -9.67 -4.14 8.79
C TYR A 99 -10.48 -3.26 7.81
N PRO A 100 -11.10 -3.84 6.77
CA PRO A 100 -11.38 -3.10 5.54
C PRO A 100 -12.62 -2.20 5.62
N GLU A 101 -13.26 -2.12 6.80
CA GLU A 101 -14.51 -1.42 7.01
C GLU A 101 -14.41 -0.70 8.35
N SER A 102 -14.66 0.61 8.41
CA SER A 102 -15.00 1.20 9.71
C SER A 102 -16.15 0.39 10.30
N PHE A 103 -16.25 0.32 11.62
CA PHE A 103 -17.40 -0.30 12.29
C PHE A 103 -18.73 0.11 11.63
N ASP A 104 -18.86 1.38 11.24
CA ASP A 104 -20.05 1.92 10.57
C ASP A 104 -20.33 1.30 9.20
N TYR A 105 -19.31 0.97 8.41
CA TYR A 105 -19.49 0.33 7.11
C TYR A 105 -19.94 -1.13 7.29
N GLY A 106 -19.29 -1.89 8.17
CA GLY A 106 -19.68 -3.27 8.46
C GLY A 106 -21.07 -3.36 9.10
N TYR A 107 -21.40 -2.41 9.96
CA TYR A 107 -22.73 -2.28 10.56
C TYR A 107 -23.80 -1.92 9.51
N LYS A 108 -23.50 -1.01 8.58
CA LYS A 108 -24.40 -0.67 7.47
C LYS A 108 -24.70 -1.89 6.60
N HIS A 109 -23.67 -2.66 6.23
CA HIS A 109 -23.86 -3.86 5.40
C HIS A 109 -24.68 -4.93 6.13
N TRP A 110 -24.41 -5.15 7.42
CA TRP A 110 -25.23 -6.04 8.25
C TRP A 110 -26.71 -5.59 8.33
N LYS A 111 -26.99 -4.28 8.37
CA LYS A 111 -28.36 -3.73 8.33
C LYS A 111 -29.06 -3.97 6.99
N GLU A 112 -28.33 -3.94 5.88
CA GLU A 112 -28.84 -4.27 4.55
C GLU A 112 -29.19 -5.76 4.45
N GLU A 113 -28.35 -6.64 5.00
CA GLU A 113 -28.62 -8.09 5.09
C GLU A 113 -29.79 -8.42 6.02
N ASP A 114 -29.95 -7.69 7.13
CA ASP A 114 -31.10 -7.79 8.05
C ASP A 114 -32.41 -7.45 7.33
N ALA A 115 -32.46 -6.35 6.56
CA ALA A 115 -33.62 -5.98 5.75
C ALA A 115 -33.94 -7.01 4.66
N ALA A 116 -32.92 -7.69 4.14
CA ALA A 116 -33.05 -8.79 3.18
C ALA A 116 -33.37 -10.15 3.83
N GLY A 117 -33.50 -10.23 5.17
CA GLY A 117 -33.81 -11.45 5.92
C GLY A 117 -32.65 -12.45 6.03
N LYS A 118 -31.41 -12.01 5.82
CA LYS A 118 -30.20 -12.86 5.75
C LYS A 118 -29.18 -12.61 6.86
N ARG A 119 -29.52 -11.78 7.86
CA ARG A 119 -28.57 -11.43 8.93
C ARG A 119 -28.00 -12.67 9.64
N VAL A 120 -26.72 -12.61 9.95
CA VAL A 120 -26.05 -13.58 10.82
C VAL A 120 -25.97 -12.98 12.22
N VAL A 121 -26.36 -13.77 13.23
CA VAL A 121 -26.27 -13.41 14.66
C VAL A 121 -25.57 -14.55 15.38
N CYS A 122 -24.44 -14.27 16.02
CA CYS A 122 -23.77 -15.23 16.89
C CYS A 122 -24.61 -15.47 18.15
N THR A 123 -24.98 -16.72 18.42
CA THR A 123 -25.82 -17.10 19.58
C THR A 123 -25.06 -17.89 20.63
N THR A 124 -23.77 -18.16 20.40
CA THR A 124 -22.90 -18.87 21.34
C THR A 124 -22.63 -17.97 22.55
N ARG A 125 -23.08 -18.43 23.72
CA ARG A 125 -22.59 -17.95 25.02
C ARG A 125 -21.45 -18.89 25.40
N GLU A 126 -20.29 -18.35 25.74
CA GLU A 126 -19.27 -19.11 26.49
C GLU A 126 -19.84 -19.54 27.84
#